data_AF-A0A9E5AWJ2-F1
#
_entry.id   AF-A0A9E5AWJ2-F1
#
_cell.length_a   1.000
_cell.length_b   1.000
_cell.length_c   1.000
_cell.angle_alpha   90.00
_cell.angle_beta   90.00
_cell.angle_gamma   90.00
#
_symmetry.space_group_name_H-M   'P 1'
#
loop_
_entity.id
_entity.type
_entity.pdbx_description
1 polymer ?
#
loop_
_entity_poly.entity_id
_entity_poly.type
_entity_poly.pdbx_seq_one_letter_code
_entity_poly.pdbx_strand_id
1 'polypeptide(L)'
;MDTCKHPPMLDRNNAVGTFERSPSPWFMVPMRDQNVVVATHESLVSTCSQFVVRHVAALAECRPARVRPVRAKPLRKLRGSLRTPASQVYGRDSRRWARLRIAVIVVTGLAVILITNSMQAREISVSIVRPTTGENLTIRKGATFVIGTISPPQTKLMVNGVAADVSSDGAFIAMAPIQILEKAKTIEVARGRRKRVDAAFDFVATSGTNTWKRQILVSTPSVTAEEEPPLRVFSKPQPFLVTKEQILSQTATTNWGLLCLPKGTCVMADARRDTRLRLMLGNKQETWVGQDALQRVKSPPAVTAIVAMNVSPLETHFEVGAIVPYGIEQVLSPPKLNVTFYCPDQPRSFAVTLSSPQPWGFSARYESNTLVVEQKPAPDLASGLKGRTICLDPGHNPDTGAVGPRGFKEREANLKIGLALEKLLTTAGAKVVFTHRHEPMPLPQRRPAALVQNPDIFVSLHNNSMPDGTDPRTNFGTSTLYYHPQSRALADAVHASMLATLGWPDQKVQQKSLAVCRTSEFPAILVEPAYIILPDQEKFLMSEAGQQKIAKAIFAGIKIFFESKKM
;
A
#
# COMPACT_ATOMS: atom_id res chain seq x y z
N MET A 1 -38.25 -44.08 -35.39
CA MET A 1 -39.58 -44.32 -34.82
C MET A 1 -39.88 -43.11 -33.96
N ASP A 2 -40.29 -42.00 -34.58
CA ASP A 2 -41.70 -41.61 -34.81
C ASP A 2 -42.24 -40.86 -33.57
N THR A 3 -42.78 -39.64 -33.61
CA THR A 3 -43.45 -38.88 -34.67
C THR A 3 -43.40 -37.34 -34.46
N CYS A 4 -43.49 -36.63 -35.59
CA CYS A 4 -43.62 -35.18 -35.79
C CYS A 4 -45.00 -34.55 -35.50
N LYS A 5 -45.05 -33.19 -35.46
CA LYS A 5 -45.91 -32.19 -36.18
C LYS A 5 -46.04 -30.90 -35.33
N HIS A 6 -46.00 -29.62 -35.76
CA HIS A 6 -45.87 -28.85 -37.02
C HIS A 6 -45.76 -27.30 -36.66
N PRO A 7 -45.73 -26.29 -37.58
CA PRO A 7 -44.59 -25.38 -37.92
C PRO A 7 -44.87 -23.86 -37.61
N PRO A 8 -44.20 -22.78 -38.16
CA PRO A 8 -44.02 -22.43 -39.60
C PRO A 8 -42.75 -21.63 -40.08
N MET A 9 -42.52 -21.72 -41.41
CA MET A 9 -42.14 -20.73 -42.45
C MET A 9 -40.83 -19.89 -42.53
N LEU A 10 -40.13 -20.12 -43.67
CA LEU A 10 -39.54 -19.23 -44.71
C LEU A 10 -38.49 -18.17 -44.27
N ASP A 11 -37.29 -18.13 -44.86
CA ASP A 11 -37.05 -17.60 -46.22
C ASP A 11 -35.60 -17.88 -46.74
N ARG A 12 -35.44 -17.77 -48.07
CA ARG A 12 -34.24 -17.46 -48.89
C ARG A 12 -33.60 -18.56 -49.75
N ASN A 13 -33.83 -18.40 -51.06
CA ASN A 13 -33.01 -18.91 -52.16
C ASN A 13 -32.15 -17.78 -52.78
N ASN A 14 -30.86 -18.11 -52.98
CA ASN A 14 -29.92 -17.82 -54.09
C ASN A 14 -30.40 -16.98 -55.30
N ALA A 15 -29.59 -16.25 -56.08
CA ALA A 15 -28.16 -15.88 -56.14
C ALA A 15 -27.95 -14.94 -57.38
N VAL A 16 -26.72 -14.43 -57.56
CA VAL A 16 -26.02 -13.99 -58.81
C VAL A 16 -25.80 -12.48 -59.04
N GLY A 17 -24.52 -12.10 -59.23
CA GLY A 17 -24.06 -10.92 -60.03
C GLY A 17 -23.21 -9.86 -59.29
N THR A 18 -21.91 -10.09 -59.01
CA THR A 18 -20.69 -9.56 -59.70
C THR A 18 -20.20 -8.14 -59.37
N PHE A 19 -18.97 -8.10 -58.80
CA PHE A 19 -17.84 -7.16 -58.94
C PHE A 19 -18.02 -5.63 -58.83
N GLU A 20 -17.38 -5.02 -57.81
CA GLU A 20 -16.16 -4.20 -58.00
C GLU A 20 -15.43 -3.92 -56.66
N ARG A 21 -14.10 -3.75 -56.76
CA ARG A 21 -13.09 -3.69 -55.70
C ARG A 21 -12.80 -2.25 -55.25
N SER A 22 -12.53 -2.04 -53.95
CA SER A 22 -11.31 -1.35 -53.46
C SER A 22 -11.28 -1.28 -51.91
N PRO A 23 -10.16 -1.66 -51.26
CA PRO A 23 -9.92 -1.49 -49.82
C PRO A 23 -8.82 -0.45 -49.52
N SER A 24 -8.96 0.30 -48.42
CA SER A 24 -7.90 1.18 -47.88
C SER A 24 -7.23 0.52 -46.66
N PRO A 25 -5.88 0.38 -46.63
CA PRO A 25 -5.19 -0.46 -45.66
C PRO A 25 -4.49 0.30 -44.52
N TRP A 26 -4.22 -0.48 -43.47
CA TRP A 26 -3.29 -0.27 -42.38
C TRP A 26 -1.84 -0.10 -42.88
N PHE A 27 -1.05 0.76 -42.23
CA PHE A 27 0.41 0.79 -42.41
C PHE A 27 1.17 0.58 -41.09
N MET A 28 1.93 -0.52 -41.07
CA MET A 28 3.13 -0.73 -40.26
C MET A 28 4.28 0.12 -40.81
N VAL A 29 5.20 0.57 -39.95
CA VAL A 29 6.49 1.14 -40.35
C VAL A 29 7.61 0.22 -39.84
N PRO A 30 8.57 -0.20 -40.69
CA PRO A 30 9.72 -1.02 -40.28
C PRO A 30 10.96 -0.18 -39.94
N MET A 31 11.87 -0.75 -39.14
CA MET A 31 13.26 -0.30 -38.99
C MET A 31 14.15 -0.91 -40.08
N ARG A 32 15.14 -0.15 -40.58
CA ARG A 32 16.54 -0.60 -40.82
C ARG A 32 17.46 0.53 -41.31
N ASP A 33 18.61 0.63 -40.63
CA ASP A 33 20.01 0.74 -41.07
C ASP A 33 20.56 1.82 -42.04
N GLN A 34 21.74 2.33 -41.62
CA GLN A 34 22.89 2.84 -42.41
C GLN A 34 22.70 4.24 -43.07
N ASN A 35 23.63 5.21 -43.04
CA ASN A 35 25.08 5.17 -43.14
C ASN A 35 25.75 6.54 -42.83
N VAL A 36 27.06 6.47 -42.59
CA VAL A 36 28.07 7.54 -42.47
C VAL A 36 28.25 8.31 -43.78
N VAL A 37 28.49 9.63 -43.72
CA VAL A 37 29.31 10.37 -44.71
C VAL A 37 30.15 11.45 -44.01
N VAL A 38 31.45 11.41 -44.29
CA VAL A 38 32.51 12.38 -44.00
C VAL A 38 32.88 13.08 -45.33
N ALA A 39 33.07 14.41 -45.33
CA ALA A 39 33.89 15.21 -46.27
C ALA A 39 33.76 16.72 -45.88
N THR A 40 34.75 17.48 -45.42
CA THR A 40 36.08 17.97 -45.92
C THR A 40 36.04 19.25 -46.79
N HIS A 41 36.82 20.26 -46.35
CA HIS A 41 37.47 21.38 -47.09
C HIS A 41 36.56 22.43 -47.77
N GLU A 42 36.87 23.72 -47.96
CA GLU A 42 37.90 24.69 -47.52
C GLU A 42 37.52 26.07 -48.14
N SER A 43 38.14 27.16 -47.64
CA SER A 43 38.30 28.51 -48.27
C SER A 43 37.04 29.41 -48.37
N LEU A 44 36.91 30.54 -47.63
CA LEU A 44 37.61 31.85 -47.64
C LEU A 44 36.90 32.92 -48.50
N VAL A 45 36.96 34.17 -48.02
CA VAL A 45 36.47 35.45 -48.61
C VAL A 45 34.97 35.73 -48.31
N SER A 46 34.48 36.86 -47.75
CA SER A 46 34.97 38.23 -47.62
C SER A 46 34.20 38.99 -46.50
N THR A 47 34.86 40.01 -45.99
CA THR A 47 34.52 41.05 -44.99
C THR A 47 33.34 41.99 -45.29
N CYS A 48 32.86 42.62 -44.21
CA CYS A 48 32.32 44.01 -44.09
C CYS A 48 30.82 44.32 -44.34
N SER A 49 30.14 44.59 -43.21
CA SER A 49 29.49 45.88 -42.88
C SER A 49 28.05 46.20 -43.33
N GLN A 50 27.33 46.87 -42.40
CA GLN A 50 26.18 47.80 -42.57
C GLN A 50 24.77 47.20 -42.79
N PHE A 51 23.63 47.74 -42.35
CA PHE A 51 23.21 48.76 -41.36
C PHE A 51 21.66 48.69 -41.31
N VAL A 52 21.06 48.62 -40.11
CA VAL A 52 19.92 49.41 -39.58
C VAL A 52 18.77 49.91 -40.53
N VAL A 53 17.51 49.53 -40.16
CA VAL A 53 16.24 50.33 -40.07
C VAL A 53 15.04 50.14 -41.04
N ARG A 54 13.93 49.72 -40.41
CA ARG A 54 12.48 50.04 -40.49
C ARG A 54 11.67 49.84 -41.79
N HIS A 55 10.47 49.26 -41.59
CA HIS A 55 9.19 49.64 -42.22
C HIS A 55 8.06 49.71 -41.16
N VAL A 56 7.09 50.60 -41.40
CA VAL A 56 5.99 51.07 -40.51
C VAL A 56 4.64 50.91 -41.24
N ALA A 57 3.54 50.87 -40.46
CA ALA A 57 2.10 51.10 -40.75
C ALA A 57 1.25 49.85 -41.10
N ALA A 58 0.00 49.66 -40.65
CA ALA A 58 -1.08 50.52 -40.11
C ALA A 58 -1.90 49.74 -39.01
N LEU A 59 -2.55 50.25 -37.95
CA LEU A 59 -3.56 51.31 -37.64
C LEU A 59 -5.03 51.01 -38.00
N ALA A 60 -5.90 50.94 -36.95
CA ALA A 60 -7.34 51.35 -36.79
C ALA A 60 -8.02 50.39 -35.74
N GLU A 61 -8.85 50.74 -34.73
CA GLU A 61 -9.81 51.84 -34.46
C GLU A 61 -10.08 52.13 -32.94
N CYS A 62 -10.43 53.39 -32.64
CA CYS A 62 -11.42 53.99 -31.68
C CYS A 62 -11.64 53.59 -30.18
N ARG A 63 -11.03 54.40 -29.26
CA ARG A 63 -11.52 55.22 -28.07
C ARG A 63 -12.87 54.92 -27.29
N PRO A 64 -13.18 55.60 -26.13
CA PRO A 64 -12.51 55.72 -24.80
C PRO A 64 -13.49 55.79 -23.56
N ALA A 65 -13.04 55.78 -22.29
CA ALA A 65 -13.64 56.60 -21.18
C ALA A 65 -12.90 56.57 -19.81
N ARG A 66 -12.42 57.76 -19.39
CA ARG A 66 -12.41 58.48 -18.07
C ARG A 66 -11.99 57.72 -16.78
N VAL A 67 -11.17 58.27 -15.86
CA VAL A 67 -11.34 59.51 -15.05
C VAL A 67 -9.97 60.09 -14.59
N ARG A 68 -10.00 61.39 -14.25
CA ARG A 68 -8.94 62.40 -13.97
C ARG A 68 -8.25 62.33 -12.56
N PRO A 69 -7.22 63.18 -12.30
CA PRO A 69 -6.10 62.95 -11.35
C PRO A 69 -6.11 63.88 -10.11
N VAL A 70 -4.91 64.09 -9.49
CA VAL A 70 -4.47 65.13 -8.51
C VAL A 70 -4.33 64.56 -7.07
N ARG A 71 -3.26 64.74 -6.26
CA ARG A 71 -2.42 65.91 -5.89
C ARG A 71 -1.11 65.48 -5.19
N ALA A 72 -0.14 66.39 -5.08
CA ALA A 72 1.21 66.19 -4.54
C ALA A 72 1.51 67.00 -3.25
N LYS A 73 2.53 66.51 -2.49
CA LYS A 73 3.47 67.17 -1.53
C LYS A 73 2.96 67.55 -0.11
N PRO A 74 3.84 67.79 0.92
CA PRO A 74 5.32 67.94 0.94
C PRO A 74 6.14 67.25 2.08
N LEU A 75 7.46 67.49 2.02
CA LEU A 75 8.61 67.05 2.83
C LEU A 75 8.74 67.60 4.28
N ARG A 76 9.50 66.89 5.14
CA ARG A 76 10.52 67.44 6.10
C ARG A 76 11.38 66.29 6.69
N LYS A 77 12.68 66.18 6.33
CA LYS A 77 13.93 66.58 7.06
C LYS A 77 14.11 66.00 8.48
N LEU A 78 15.14 65.16 8.70
CA LEU A 78 16.38 65.51 9.45
C LEU A 78 17.40 64.35 9.61
N ARG A 79 18.65 64.71 9.29
CA ARG A 79 20.00 64.29 9.71
C ARG A 79 20.19 63.12 10.69
N GLY A 80 21.24 62.31 10.43
CA GLY A 80 21.98 61.56 11.45
C GLY A 80 23.06 60.65 10.84
N SER A 81 24.30 60.78 11.31
CA SER A 81 25.53 60.20 10.75
C SER A 81 25.89 58.80 11.28
N LEU A 82 26.78 58.13 10.53
CA LEU A 82 27.90 57.27 10.98
C LEU A 82 27.65 55.76 11.26
N ARG A 83 28.63 54.99 10.75
CA ARG A 83 29.11 53.62 11.09
C ARG A 83 28.56 52.43 10.29
N THR A 84 29.40 51.92 9.39
CA THR A 84 29.62 50.48 9.14
C THR A 84 30.40 49.86 10.33
N PRO A 85 30.48 48.51 10.56
CA PRO A 85 30.26 47.41 9.60
C PRO A 85 29.54 46.13 10.14
N ALA A 86 29.37 45.17 9.21
CA ALA A 86 29.42 43.71 9.37
C ALA A 86 28.14 42.88 9.66
N SER A 87 27.92 41.95 8.70
CA SER A 87 27.42 40.57 8.79
C SER A 87 25.95 40.26 9.13
N GLN A 88 25.19 39.85 8.10
CA GLN A 88 24.22 38.73 8.08
C GLN A 88 23.81 38.49 6.59
N VAL A 89 24.25 37.41 5.93
CA VAL A 89 23.68 36.04 5.87
C VAL A 89 22.30 35.98 5.21
N TYR A 90 22.29 35.46 3.97
CA TYR A 90 21.40 34.50 3.27
C TYR A 90 21.66 34.71 1.77
N GLY A 91 21.89 33.76 0.88
CA GLY A 91 21.81 32.32 0.88
C GLY A 91 21.66 31.91 -0.59
N ARG A 92 22.42 30.88 -1.02
CA ARG A 92 22.24 30.05 -2.24
C ARG A 92 21.98 30.76 -3.58
N ASP A 93 22.97 30.70 -4.47
CA ASP A 93 22.82 29.93 -5.71
C ASP A 93 24.19 29.67 -6.37
N SER A 94 24.79 28.49 -6.12
CA SER A 94 26.04 28.09 -6.78
C SER A 94 25.73 27.17 -7.96
N ARG A 95 25.30 27.75 -9.08
CA ARG A 95 25.45 27.09 -10.39
C ARG A 95 26.93 27.11 -10.75
N ARG A 96 27.62 25.99 -10.54
CA ARG A 96 29.02 25.81 -10.99
C ARG A 96 29.02 25.75 -12.52
N TRP A 97 29.44 26.85 -13.15
CA TRP A 97 29.88 26.85 -14.54
C TRP A 97 31.19 26.06 -14.64
N ALA A 98 31.17 24.93 -15.33
CA ALA A 98 32.40 24.29 -15.79
C ALA A 98 33.05 25.22 -16.83
N ARG A 99 34.16 25.88 -16.45
CA ARG A 99 34.96 26.68 -17.39
C ARG A 99 35.89 25.74 -18.15
N LEU A 100 35.67 25.58 -19.45
CA LEU A 100 36.63 24.99 -20.38
C LEU A 100 37.87 25.90 -20.39
N ARG A 101 39.05 25.39 -20.00
CA ARG A 101 40.32 26.11 -20.16
C ARG A 101 41.02 25.58 -21.40
N ILE A 102 41.02 26.37 -22.46
CA ILE A 102 41.84 26.13 -23.65
C ILE A 102 43.14 26.90 -23.44
N ALA A 103 44.28 26.18 -23.39
CA ALA A 103 45.60 26.79 -23.46
C ALA A 103 46.15 26.50 -24.87
N VAL A 104 46.32 27.54 -25.68
CA VAL A 104 47.01 27.45 -26.97
C VAL A 104 48.44 27.88 -26.72
N ILE A 105 49.39 26.95 -26.81
CA ILE A 105 50.82 27.27 -26.83
C ILE A 105 51.23 27.28 -28.30
N VAL A 106 51.57 28.46 -28.83
CA VAL A 106 52.13 28.61 -30.17
C VAL A 106 53.64 28.50 -30.05
N VAL A 107 54.18 27.33 -30.37
CA VAL A 107 55.60 27.19 -30.74
C VAL A 107 55.64 27.05 -32.26
N THR A 108 56.49 27.85 -32.89
CA THR A 108 56.73 27.95 -34.33
C THR A 108 56.49 26.63 -35.08
N GLY A 109 55.41 26.58 -35.86
CA GLY A 109 55.22 25.63 -36.96
C GLY A 109 54.26 24.45 -36.74
N LEU A 110 53.80 24.14 -35.52
CA LEU A 110 52.83 23.06 -35.31
C LEU A 110 51.84 23.40 -34.18
N ALA A 111 50.57 23.59 -34.52
CA ALA A 111 49.51 23.79 -33.52
C ALA A 111 49.12 22.44 -32.90
N VAL A 112 49.69 22.11 -31.74
CA VAL A 112 49.26 20.97 -30.92
C VAL A 112 48.10 21.44 -30.02
N ILE A 113 46.87 21.05 -30.38
CA ILE A 113 45.70 21.28 -29.52
C ILE A 113 45.71 20.20 -28.41
N LEU A 114 46.23 20.56 -27.24
CA LEU A 114 46.07 19.76 -26.02
C LEU A 114 44.63 19.91 -25.50
N ILE A 115 43.72 19.07 -26.00
CA ILE A 115 42.43 18.86 -25.33
C ILE A 115 42.74 18.06 -24.06
N THR A 116 42.91 18.77 -22.94
CA THR A 116 42.86 18.10 -21.64
C THR A 116 41.42 17.64 -21.44
N ASN A 117 41.18 16.36 -21.72
CA ASN A 117 39.96 15.70 -21.33
C ASN A 117 40.02 15.63 -19.81
N SER A 118 39.57 16.67 -19.11
CA SER A 118 39.39 16.58 -17.67
C SER A 118 38.26 15.56 -17.48
N MET A 119 38.62 14.29 -17.32
CA MET A 119 37.74 13.33 -16.72
C MET A 119 37.49 13.86 -15.30
N GLN A 120 36.48 14.72 -15.14
CA GLN A 120 35.90 14.92 -13.83
C GLN A 120 35.47 13.53 -13.39
N ALA A 121 36.19 12.98 -12.41
CA ALA A 121 35.75 11.80 -11.69
C ALA A 121 34.28 12.07 -11.33
N ARG A 122 33.35 11.32 -11.93
CA ARG A 122 31.93 11.49 -11.63
C ARG A 122 31.79 11.24 -10.14
N GLU A 123 31.47 12.30 -9.40
CA GLU A 123 31.37 12.25 -7.95
C GLU A 123 30.33 11.20 -7.57
N ILE A 124 30.72 10.24 -6.73
CA ILE A 124 29.82 9.16 -6.32
C ILE A 124 28.78 9.74 -5.36
N SER A 125 27.50 9.67 -5.74
CA SER A 125 26.39 10.09 -4.89
C SER A 125 25.61 8.87 -4.40
N VAL A 126 25.39 8.77 -3.10
CA VAL A 126 24.56 7.73 -2.47
C VAL A 126 23.36 8.39 -1.81
N SER A 127 22.16 7.90 -2.14
CA SER A 127 20.90 8.28 -1.50
C SER A 127 20.34 7.09 -0.74
N ILE A 128 20.03 7.28 0.54
CA ILE A 128 19.45 6.23 1.40
C ILE A 128 17.96 6.49 1.54
N VAL A 129 17.15 5.49 1.18
CA VAL A 129 15.70 5.49 1.40
C VAL A 129 15.36 4.95 2.77
N ARG A 130 16.02 3.87 3.21
CA ARG A 130 15.85 3.29 4.56
C ARG A 130 17.19 2.76 5.07
N PRO A 131 17.54 2.99 6.34
CA PRO A 131 16.77 3.73 7.34
C PRO A 131 16.77 5.25 7.10
N THR A 132 15.66 5.90 7.41
CA THR A 132 15.53 7.37 7.35
C THR A 132 16.07 8.04 8.63
N THR A 133 16.39 9.33 8.56
CA THR A 133 16.86 10.07 9.74
C THR A 133 15.75 10.15 10.80
N GLY A 134 16.04 9.63 11.99
CA GLY A 134 15.07 9.63 13.08
C GLY A 134 13.99 8.56 12.97
N GLU A 135 14.22 7.49 12.22
CA GLU A 135 13.37 6.29 12.27
C GLU A 135 13.54 5.53 13.60
N ASN A 136 12.49 4.86 14.04
CA ASN A 136 12.56 3.94 15.17
C ASN A 136 12.85 2.51 14.63
N LEU A 137 14.11 2.07 14.64
CA LEU A 137 14.48 0.77 14.07
C LEU A 137 14.48 -0.32 15.13
N THR A 138 13.71 -1.39 14.90
CA THR A 138 13.72 -2.54 15.82
C THR A 138 14.90 -3.45 15.52
N ILE A 139 16.03 -3.24 16.19
CA ILE A 139 17.26 -4.01 15.95
C ILE A 139 17.20 -5.31 16.76
N ARG A 140 16.76 -6.41 16.13
CA ARG A 140 16.74 -7.74 16.78
C ARG A 140 18.05 -8.52 16.70
N LYS A 141 18.94 -8.19 15.74
CA LYS A 141 20.13 -8.99 15.39
C LYS A 141 21.37 -8.18 14.99
N GLY A 142 21.60 -7.00 15.58
CA GLY A 142 22.81 -6.20 15.35
C GLY A 142 23.05 -5.75 13.88
N ALA A 143 22.06 -5.89 13.00
CA ALA A 143 22.11 -5.52 11.59
C ALA A 143 20.74 -5.05 11.10
N THR A 144 20.71 -4.27 10.03
CA THR A 144 19.49 -3.86 9.33
C THR A 144 19.71 -3.87 7.83
N PHE A 145 18.63 -3.97 7.05
CA PHE A 145 18.71 -3.76 5.62
C PHE A 145 18.79 -2.25 5.33
N VAL A 146 19.62 -1.88 4.37
CA VAL A 146 19.74 -0.53 3.84
C VAL A 146 19.40 -0.56 2.36
N ILE A 147 18.49 0.30 1.96
CA ILE A 147 18.05 0.43 0.57
C ILE A 147 18.21 1.87 0.09
N GLY A 148 18.51 2.02 -1.19
CA GLY A 148 18.74 3.33 -1.78
C GLY A 148 19.20 3.28 -3.23
N THR A 149 19.80 4.37 -3.68
CA THR A 149 20.41 4.49 -5.01
C THR A 149 21.84 4.99 -4.94
N ILE A 150 22.68 4.52 -5.86
CA ILE A 150 24.03 5.00 -6.09
C ILE A 150 24.19 5.50 -7.53
N SER A 151 24.91 6.60 -7.71
CA SER A 151 25.31 7.11 -9.02
C SER A 151 26.81 7.37 -9.04
N PRO A 152 27.55 6.93 -10.08
CA PRO A 152 27.08 6.11 -11.19
C PRO A 152 26.73 4.67 -10.75
N PRO A 153 25.90 3.93 -11.50
CA PRO A 153 25.31 2.66 -11.05
C PRO A 153 26.27 1.44 -11.08
N GLN A 154 27.35 1.49 -11.87
CA GLN A 154 28.28 0.36 -12.11
C GLN A 154 29.34 0.20 -11.00
N THR A 155 28.98 0.61 -9.80
CA THR A 155 29.90 1.01 -8.76
C THR A 155 29.81 -0.03 -7.66
N LYS A 156 30.88 -0.80 -7.41
CA LYS A 156 30.93 -1.77 -6.30
C LYS A 156 30.70 -1.02 -4.98
N LEU A 157 29.53 -1.18 -4.40
CA LEU A 157 29.15 -0.50 -3.17
C LEU A 157 29.34 -1.43 -1.98
N MET A 158 30.14 -0.99 -1.01
CA MET A 158 30.19 -1.60 0.31
C MET A 158 29.44 -0.69 1.28
N VAL A 159 28.52 -1.24 2.06
CA VAL A 159 27.82 -0.57 3.15
C VAL A 159 28.30 -1.17 4.46
N ASN A 160 28.97 -0.35 5.29
CA ASN A 160 29.52 -0.78 6.59
C ASN A 160 30.39 -2.05 6.49
N GLY A 161 31.19 -2.15 5.43
CA GLY A 161 32.07 -3.29 5.19
C GLY A 161 31.38 -4.54 4.60
N VAL A 162 30.07 -4.47 4.28
CA VAL A 162 29.33 -5.55 3.60
C VAL A 162 29.00 -5.14 2.17
N ALA A 163 29.15 -6.05 1.21
CA ALA A 163 28.78 -5.79 -0.18
C ALA A 163 27.27 -5.54 -0.31
N ALA A 164 26.90 -4.49 -1.04
CA ALA A 164 25.53 -4.22 -1.46
C ALA A 164 25.24 -4.90 -2.80
N ASP A 165 24.02 -5.40 -2.96
CA ASP A 165 23.51 -5.86 -4.25
C ASP A 165 23.01 -4.64 -5.02
N VAL A 166 23.79 -4.21 -6.01
CA VAL A 166 23.52 -3.03 -6.83
C VAL A 166 22.99 -3.45 -8.19
N SER A 167 21.78 -3.02 -8.52
CA SER A 167 21.18 -3.21 -9.83
C SER A 167 21.84 -2.32 -10.89
N SER A 168 21.64 -2.65 -12.17
CA SER A 168 22.29 -1.96 -13.30
C SER A 168 21.96 -0.46 -13.43
N ASP A 169 20.89 0.00 -12.79
CA ASP A 169 20.48 1.42 -12.72
C ASP A 169 20.81 2.08 -11.37
N GLY A 170 21.51 1.37 -10.49
CA GLY A 170 22.09 1.92 -9.26
C GLY A 170 21.21 1.79 -8.04
N ALA A 171 19.99 1.25 -8.14
CA ALA A 171 19.24 0.88 -6.94
C ALA A 171 19.94 -0.28 -6.23
N PHE A 172 20.04 -0.22 -4.90
CA PHE A 172 20.76 -1.22 -4.13
C PHE A 172 20.02 -1.65 -2.87
N ILE A 173 20.40 -2.83 -2.38
CA ILE A 173 20.09 -3.32 -1.04
C ILE A 173 21.34 -3.91 -0.39
N ALA A 174 21.51 -3.69 0.91
CA ALA A 174 22.58 -4.30 1.70
C ALA A 174 22.06 -4.71 3.08
N MET A 175 22.51 -5.84 3.62
CA MET A 175 22.31 -6.16 5.04
C MET A 175 23.53 -5.66 5.83
N ALA A 176 23.41 -4.48 6.42
CA ALA A 176 24.51 -3.77 7.04
C ALA A 176 24.55 -4.02 8.56
N PRO A 177 25.72 -4.34 9.15
CA PRO A 177 25.88 -4.37 10.59
C PRO A 177 25.68 -2.97 11.17
N ILE A 178 24.97 -2.91 12.29
CA ILE A 178 24.78 -1.69 13.07
C ILE A 178 25.79 -1.74 14.21
N GLN A 179 26.72 -0.79 14.20
CA GLN A 179 27.60 -0.51 15.34
C GLN A 179 26.89 0.50 16.24
N ILE A 180 26.61 0.13 17.49
CA ILE A 180 26.00 1.04 18.46
C ILE A 180 27.07 2.02 18.95
N LEU A 181 27.02 3.25 18.47
CA LEU A 181 27.86 4.35 18.93
C LEU A 181 27.14 5.05 20.10
N GLU A 182 27.58 4.77 21.33
CA GLU A 182 27.21 5.41 22.62
C GLU A 182 25.81 5.17 23.23
N LYS A 183 25.76 5.24 24.57
CA LYS A 183 24.56 5.13 25.42
C LYS A 183 23.58 6.29 25.16
N ALA A 184 22.29 6.00 25.24
CA ALA A 184 21.18 6.90 24.90
C ALA A 184 21.39 8.39 25.25
N LYS A 185 21.20 9.28 24.27
CA LYS A 185 21.37 10.73 24.38
C LYS A 185 20.12 11.45 23.86
N THR A 186 19.65 12.45 24.58
CA THR A 186 18.57 13.32 24.11
C THR A 186 19.17 14.43 23.24
N ILE A 187 18.77 14.51 21.97
CA ILE A 187 19.20 15.55 21.05
C ILE A 187 18.05 16.49 20.72
N GLU A 188 18.37 17.74 20.40
CA GLU A 188 17.41 18.71 19.89
C GLU A 188 17.37 18.64 18.36
N VAL A 189 16.19 18.41 17.80
CA VAL A 189 15.94 18.43 16.36
C VAL A 189 15.26 19.74 15.96
N ALA A 190 15.40 20.10 14.68
CA ALA A 190 14.85 21.31 14.10
C ALA A 190 13.39 21.56 14.53
N ARG A 191 13.07 22.82 14.87
CA ARG A 191 11.81 23.27 15.50
C ARG A 191 11.67 22.96 17.01
N GLY A 192 12.78 22.86 17.74
CA GLY A 192 12.80 22.80 19.21
C GLY A 192 12.21 21.51 19.81
N ARG A 193 12.06 20.46 19.00
CA ARG A 193 11.60 19.15 19.49
C ARG A 193 12.82 18.39 20.01
N ARG A 194 12.73 17.82 21.20
CA ARG A 194 13.77 16.93 21.74
C ARG A 194 13.46 15.49 21.35
N LYS A 195 14.42 14.78 20.78
CA LYS A 195 14.32 13.35 20.45
C LYS A 195 15.35 12.55 21.26
N ARG A 196 14.91 11.47 21.92
CA ARG A 196 15.80 10.48 22.52
C ARG A 196 16.39 9.61 21.40
N VAL A 197 17.71 9.53 21.32
CA VAL A 197 18.45 8.69 20.40
C VAL A 197 19.18 7.64 21.22
N ASP A 198 18.93 6.38 20.94
CA ASP A 198 19.44 5.26 21.73
C ASP A 198 20.64 4.57 21.06
N ALA A 199 20.84 4.81 19.75
CA ALA A 199 22.02 4.40 19.01
C ALA A 199 22.30 5.37 17.84
N ALA A 200 23.57 5.63 17.57
CA ALA A 200 24.00 6.15 16.29
C ALA A 200 24.84 5.09 15.59
N PHE A 201 24.79 5.03 14.26
CA PHE A 201 25.77 4.27 13.50
C PHE A 201 26.25 5.10 12.32
N ASP A 202 27.55 4.98 12.03
CA ASP A 202 28.11 5.56 10.82
C ASP A 202 27.72 4.65 9.66
N PHE A 203 26.87 5.17 8.78
CA PHE A 203 26.72 4.59 7.46
C PHE A 203 27.95 5.00 6.67
N VAL A 204 28.75 4.01 6.29
CA VAL A 204 29.92 4.17 5.45
C VAL A 204 29.65 3.43 4.15
N ALA A 205 29.42 4.20 3.08
CA ALA A 205 29.40 3.68 1.72
C ALA A 205 30.77 3.88 1.08
N THR A 206 31.41 2.80 0.64
CA THR A 206 32.64 2.90 -0.16
C THR A 206 32.43 2.36 -1.56
N SER A 207 33.09 2.99 -2.52
CA SER A 207 33.29 2.43 -3.84
C SER A 207 34.60 2.89 -4.46
N GLY A 208 35.45 1.93 -4.80
CA GLY A 208 36.83 2.21 -5.19
C GLY A 208 37.54 2.96 -4.06
N THR A 209 38.12 4.11 -4.39
CA THR A 209 38.77 5.01 -3.42
C THR A 209 37.81 6.01 -2.77
N ASN A 210 36.57 6.11 -3.24
CA ASN A 210 35.60 7.06 -2.71
C ASN A 210 34.92 6.51 -1.45
N THR A 211 34.78 7.36 -0.45
CA THR A 211 34.09 7.04 0.80
C THR A 211 33.06 8.12 1.09
N TRP A 212 31.81 7.70 1.28
CA TRP A 212 30.72 8.52 1.78
C TRP A 212 30.40 8.09 3.20
N LYS A 213 30.37 9.05 4.13
CA LYS A 213 30.00 8.79 5.53
C LYS A 213 28.81 9.65 5.91
N ARG A 214 27.84 9.04 6.57
CA ARG A 214 26.75 9.76 7.24
C ARG A 214 26.40 9.04 8.52
N GLN A 215 26.36 9.78 9.61
CA GLN A 215 25.82 9.27 10.84
C GLN A 215 24.30 9.21 10.74
N ILE A 216 23.73 8.02 10.96
CA ILE A 216 22.29 7.83 11.05
C ILE A 216 21.94 7.71 12.53
N LEU A 217 21.11 8.64 12.98
CA LEU A 217 20.59 8.65 14.34
C LEU A 217 19.35 7.78 14.37
N VAL A 218 19.43 6.73 15.17
CA VAL A 218 18.38 5.73 15.32
C VAL A 218 17.86 5.83 16.74
N SER A 219 16.55 5.97 16.86
CA SER A 219 15.93 5.64 18.15
C SER A 219 15.73 4.14 18.10
N THR A 220 16.46 3.38 18.91
CA THR A 220 16.05 2.00 19.10
C THR A 220 14.72 2.05 19.85
N PRO A 221 13.70 1.25 19.50
CA PRO A 221 12.75 0.88 20.52
C PRO A 221 13.60 0.27 21.61
N SER A 222 13.41 0.70 22.85
CA SER A 222 14.06 0.13 24.02
C SER A 222 14.00 -1.38 23.91
N VAL A 223 15.12 -2.01 23.55
CA VAL A 223 15.34 -3.45 23.63
C VAL A 223 15.67 -3.76 25.09
N THR A 224 14.76 -3.42 25.99
CA THR A 224 14.25 -4.53 26.77
C THR A 224 13.43 -5.30 25.74
N ALA A 225 13.60 -6.63 25.60
CA ALA A 225 12.41 -7.41 25.25
C ALA A 225 11.29 -6.76 26.05
N GLU A 226 10.24 -6.19 25.44
CA GLU A 226 9.16 -5.60 26.25
C GLU A 226 8.80 -6.73 27.20
N GLU A 227 9.30 -6.65 28.44
CA GLU A 227 8.85 -7.52 29.50
C GLU A 227 7.38 -7.19 29.45
N GLU A 228 6.59 -8.17 29.01
CA GLU A 228 5.19 -7.94 28.73
C GLU A 228 4.66 -7.11 29.90
N PRO A 229 4.10 -5.91 29.66
CA PRO A 229 3.90 -4.95 30.72
C PRO A 229 3.24 -5.66 31.90
N PRO A 230 3.73 -5.44 33.13
CA PRO A 230 3.40 -6.32 34.25
C PRO A 230 1.88 -6.43 34.37
N LEU A 231 1.41 -7.67 34.39
CA LEU A 231 -0.02 -7.96 34.49
C LEU A 231 -0.51 -7.47 35.85
N ARG A 232 -1.40 -6.47 35.86
CA ARG A 232 -2.05 -6.01 37.09
C ARG A 232 -3.42 -6.66 37.19
N VAL A 233 -3.52 -7.72 37.98
CA VAL A 233 -4.78 -8.38 38.29
C VAL A 233 -5.55 -7.53 39.30
N PHE A 234 -6.83 -7.28 39.05
CA PHE A 234 -7.71 -6.59 39.97
C PHE A 234 -8.08 -7.51 41.13
N SER A 235 -8.25 -6.94 42.33
CA SER A 235 -8.69 -7.70 43.51
C SER A 235 -10.07 -8.34 43.33
N LYS A 236 -10.91 -7.73 42.48
CA LYS A 236 -12.19 -8.27 41.98
C LYS A 236 -12.40 -7.82 40.54
N PRO A 237 -13.05 -8.63 39.68
CA PRO A 237 -13.46 -8.20 38.35
C PRO A 237 -14.23 -6.88 38.39
N GLN A 238 -13.93 -5.98 37.45
CA GLN A 238 -14.47 -4.63 37.37
C GLN A 238 -15.37 -4.50 36.13
N PRO A 239 -16.57 -3.89 36.24
CA PRO A 239 -17.46 -3.73 35.11
C PRO A 239 -17.08 -2.52 34.24
N PHE A 240 -17.15 -2.72 32.92
CA PHE A 240 -16.93 -1.70 31.90
C PHE A 240 -18.05 -1.73 30.87
N LEU A 241 -18.43 -0.56 30.37
CA LEU A 241 -19.30 -0.38 29.24
C LEU A 241 -18.46 -0.26 27.96
N VAL A 242 -18.82 -0.99 26.92
CA VAL A 242 -18.21 -0.87 25.59
C VAL A 242 -18.75 0.40 24.93
N THR A 243 -17.88 1.37 24.67
CA THR A 243 -18.26 2.67 24.09
C THR A 243 -18.06 2.73 22.58
N LYS A 244 -17.23 1.83 22.04
CA LYS A 244 -16.96 1.65 20.61
C LYS A 244 -17.06 0.18 20.28
N GLU A 245 -17.87 -0.17 19.28
CA GLU A 245 -17.97 -1.56 18.81
C GLU A 245 -16.58 -2.14 18.49
N GLN A 246 -16.32 -3.35 18.96
CA GLN A 246 -15.08 -4.08 18.67
C GLN A 246 -15.40 -5.37 17.92
N ILE A 247 -14.65 -5.64 16.86
CA ILE A 247 -14.65 -6.93 16.17
C ILE A 247 -13.22 -7.48 16.25
N LEU A 248 -13.08 -8.54 17.04
CA LEU A 248 -11.82 -9.15 17.42
C LEU A 248 -11.75 -10.57 16.87
N SER A 249 -10.53 -11.08 16.67
CA SER A 249 -10.34 -12.49 16.34
C SER A 249 -10.38 -13.36 17.58
N GLN A 250 -11.08 -14.49 17.50
CA GLN A 250 -10.99 -15.58 18.46
C GLN A 250 -9.84 -16.50 18.06
N THR A 251 -8.62 -16.17 18.47
CA THR A 251 -7.42 -16.98 18.16
C THR A 251 -7.34 -18.26 19.00
N ALA A 252 -8.24 -18.43 19.96
CA ALA A 252 -8.27 -19.59 20.86
C ALA A 252 -8.98 -20.82 20.27
N THR A 253 -9.68 -20.70 19.14
CA THR A 253 -10.33 -21.84 18.46
C THR A 253 -9.59 -22.19 17.18
N THR A 254 -9.58 -23.48 16.82
CA THR A 254 -8.93 -23.99 15.60
C THR A 254 -9.53 -23.41 14.32
N ASN A 255 -10.74 -22.83 14.40
CA ASN A 255 -11.51 -22.35 13.24
C ASN A 255 -11.56 -20.82 13.13
N TRP A 256 -10.89 -20.08 14.04
CA TRP A 256 -10.70 -18.63 13.98
C TRP A 256 -12.02 -17.84 13.84
N GLY A 257 -12.90 -17.91 14.85
CA GLY A 257 -14.15 -17.16 14.90
C GLY A 257 -13.98 -15.64 15.09
N LEU A 258 -15.06 -14.89 14.94
CA LEU A 258 -15.14 -13.48 15.35
C LEU A 258 -15.67 -13.38 16.77
N LEU A 259 -15.11 -12.47 17.55
CA LEU A 259 -15.68 -11.98 18.81
C LEU A 259 -16.15 -10.55 18.59
N CYS A 260 -17.44 -10.32 18.75
CA CYS A 260 -18.07 -9.03 18.63
C CYS A 260 -18.39 -8.50 20.03
N LEU A 261 -17.94 -7.28 20.30
CA LEU A 261 -18.30 -6.50 21.48
C LEU A 261 -19.13 -5.29 21.00
N PRO A 262 -20.47 -5.40 20.93
CA PRO A 262 -21.32 -4.30 20.49
C PRO A 262 -21.20 -3.10 21.44
N LYS A 263 -21.35 -1.90 20.89
CA LYS A 263 -21.47 -0.69 21.70
C LYS A 263 -22.68 -0.79 22.64
N GLY A 264 -22.50 -0.37 23.89
CA GLY A 264 -23.53 -0.42 24.93
C GLY A 264 -23.57 -1.72 25.72
N THR A 265 -22.75 -2.72 25.36
CA THR A 265 -22.63 -3.94 26.18
C THR A 265 -21.78 -3.69 27.42
N CYS A 266 -22.14 -4.32 28.52
CA CYS A 266 -21.25 -4.39 29.68
C CYS A 266 -20.37 -5.63 29.58
N VAL A 267 -19.13 -5.51 30.05
CA VAL A 267 -18.12 -6.57 30.12
C VAL A 267 -17.39 -6.48 31.45
N MET A 268 -16.87 -7.61 31.92
CA MET A 268 -16.06 -7.66 33.13
C MET A 268 -14.60 -7.78 32.76
N ALA A 269 -13.75 -6.94 33.36
CA ALA A 269 -12.31 -7.05 33.24
C ALA A 269 -11.69 -7.46 34.56
N ASP A 270 -10.77 -8.41 34.55
CA ASP A 270 -10.09 -8.91 35.75
C ASP A 270 -8.62 -8.49 35.83
N ALA A 271 -8.04 -8.00 34.73
CA ALA A 271 -6.68 -7.55 34.71
C ALA A 271 -6.45 -6.40 33.73
N ARG A 272 -5.30 -5.74 33.89
CA ARG A 272 -4.83 -4.67 33.02
C ARG A 272 -3.37 -4.93 32.64
N ARG A 273 -3.05 -4.63 31.39
CA ARG A 273 -1.70 -4.62 30.84
C ARG A 273 -1.56 -3.36 29.99
N ASP A 274 -0.75 -2.43 30.44
CA ASP A 274 -0.58 -1.10 29.83
C ASP A 274 -1.93 -0.39 29.58
N THR A 275 -2.30 -0.12 28.33
CA THR A 275 -3.53 0.56 27.91
C THR A 275 -4.64 -0.43 27.57
N ARG A 276 -4.46 -1.72 27.85
CA ARG A 276 -5.42 -2.78 27.56
C ARG A 276 -5.97 -3.42 28.83
N LEU A 277 -7.25 -3.76 28.78
CA LEU A 277 -7.95 -4.50 29.81
C LEU A 277 -8.19 -5.93 29.32
N ARG A 278 -7.99 -6.90 30.21
CA ARG A 278 -8.32 -8.30 29.98
C ARG A 278 -9.77 -8.51 30.34
N LEU A 279 -10.59 -8.73 29.32
CA LEU A 279 -11.99 -9.06 29.46
C LEU A 279 -12.15 -10.54 29.73
N MET A 280 -12.97 -10.86 30.72
CA MET A 280 -13.44 -12.21 30.97
C MET A 280 -14.58 -12.52 30.02
N LEU A 281 -14.40 -13.55 29.21
CA LEU A 281 -15.44 -14.15 28.40
C LEU A 281 -15.84 -15.46 29.12
N GLY A 282 -17.11 -15.86 29.02
CA GLY A 282 -17.59 -17.09 29.66
C GLY A 282 -16.72 -18.33 29.38
N ASN A 283 -16.79 -19.36 30.24
CA ASN A 283 -16.05 -20.62 30.09
C ASN A 283 -14.51 -20.47 30.05
N LYS A 284 -13.94 -19.61 30.91
CA LYS A 284 -12.49 -19.34 31.01
C LYS A 284 -11.87 -18.74 29.73
N GLN A 285 -12.68 -18.23 28.82
CA GLN A 285 -12.17 -17.48 27.67
C GLN A 285 -11.79 -16.07 28.11
N GLU A 286 -10.80 -15.48 27.46
CA GLU A 286 -10.38 -14.10 27.74
C GLU A 286 -9.97 -13.40 26.45
N THR A 287 -10.09 -12.07 26.44
CA THR A 287 -9.60 -11.24 25.35
C THR A 287 -9.04 -9.93 25.87
N TRP A 288 -8.19 -9.28 25.07
CA TRP A 288 -7.59 -7.99 25.41
C TRP A 288 -8.19 -6.88 24.57
N VAL A 289 -8.68 -5.84 25.23
CA VAL A 289 -9.32 -4.69 24.59
C VAL A 289 -8.67 -3.40 25.04
N GLY A 290 -8.49 -2.46 24.10
CA GLY A 290 -8.02 -1.11 24.41
C GLY A 290 -8.95 -0.42 25.40
N GLN A 291 -8.39 0.16 26.46
CA GLN A 291 -9.14 0.89 27.47
C GLN A 291 -9.90 2.09 26.86
N ASP A 292 -9.44 2.63 25.72
CA ASP A 292 -10.10 3.72 25.00
C ASP A 292 -11.45 3.32 24.36
N ALA A 293 -11.74 2.03 24.27
CA ALA A 293 -13.03 1.49 23.85
C ALA A 293 -13.97 1.16 25.03
N LEU A 294 -13.54 1.43 26.27
CA LEU A 294 -14.21 1.00 27.50
C LEU A 294 -14.40 2.16 28.47
N GLN A 295 -15.54 2.20 29.15
CA GLN A 295 -15.82 3.15 30.21
C GLN A 295 -16.19 2.41 31.50
N ARG A 296 -15.51 2.68 32.62
CA ARG A 296 -15.82 2.03 33.89
C ARG A 296 -17.23 2.42 34.34
N VAL A 297 -18.01 1.44 34.80
CA VAL A 297 -19.35 1.65 35.36
C VAL A 297 -19.44 1.12 36.80
N LYS A 298 -20.53 1.40 37.50
CA LYS A 298 -20.73 0.91 38.88
C LYS A 298 -21.15 -0.56 38.92
N SER A 299 -22.01 -0.98 37.99
CA SER A 299 -22.58 -2.33 37.95
C SER A 299 -23.00 -2.69 36.52
N PRO A 300 -22.88 -3.96 36.08
CA PRO A 300 -23.45 -4.42 34.82
C PRO A 300 -24.99 -4.45 34.90
N PRO A 301 -25.73 -4.22 33.79
CA PRO A 301 -27.13 -4.61 33.71
C PRO A 301 -27.25 -6.14 33.80
N ALA A 302 -28.28 -6.65 34.48
CA ALA A 302 -28.53 -8.09 34.57
C ALA A 302 -29.01 -8.63 33.21
N VAL A 303 -28.43 -9.75 32.76
CA VAL A 303 -28.92 -10.47 31.58
C VAL A 303 -29.91 -11.54 32.05
N THR A 304 -31.19 -11.37 31.71
CA THR A 304 -32.27 -12.18 32.30
C THR A 304 -32.63 -13.45 31.52
N ALA A 305 -32.43 -13.50 30.20
CA ALA A 305 -32.67 -14.69 29.38
C ALA A 305 -32.05 -14.56 27.97
N ILE A 306 -31.82 -15.70 27.29
CA ILE A 306 -31.55 -15.78 25.85
C ILE A 306 -32.53 -16.80 25.26
N VAL A 307 -33.39 -16.38 24.32
CA VAL A 307 -34.39 -17.24 23.68
C VAL A 307 -34.25 -17.08 22.16
N ALA A 308 -34.02 -18.18 21.44
CA ALA A 308 -34.12 -18.19 19.99
C ALA A 308 -35.61 -18.20 19.60
N MET A 309 -36.06 -17.22 18.83
CA MET A 309 -37.50 -17.03 18.56
C MET A 309 -37.91 -17.33 17.12
N ASN A 310 -37.02 -17.08 16.13
CA ASN A 310 -37.34 -17.30 14.73
C ASN A 310 -36.09 -17.75 13.97
N VAL A 311 -36.21 -18.86 13.24
CA VAL A 311 -35.12 -19.47 12.47
C VAL A 311 -35.61 -19.63 11.03
N SER A 312 -35.23 -18.71 10.16
CA SER A 312 -35.30 -18.94 8.71
C SER A 312 -33.94 -19.48 8.21
N PRO A 313 -33.87 -20.11 7.02
CA PRO A 313 -32.61 -20.64 6.52
C PRO A 313 -31.49 -19.60 6.34
N LEU A 314 -31.84 -18.33 6.11
CA LEU A 314 -30.88 -17.25 5.84
C LEU A 314 -30.80 -16.20 6.95
N GLU A 315 -31.73 -16.22 7.90
CA GLU A 315 -31.82 -15.19 8.95
C GLU A 315 -32.38 -15.82 10.22
N THR A 316 -31.64 -15.66 11.31
CA THR A 316 -32.01 -16.16 12.64
C THR A 316 -32.06 -15.02 13.65
N HIS A 317 -33.15 -14.98 14.42
CA HIS A 317 -33.40 -13.98 15.45
C HIS A 317 -33.24 -14.61 16.84
N PHE A 318 -32.30 -14.05 17.61
CA PHE A 318 -32.09 -14.41 19.01
C PHE A 318 -32.54 -13.26 19.89
N GLU A 319 -33.65 -13.43 20.61
CA GLU A 319 -34.06 -12.47 21.63
C GLU A 319 -33.14 -12.63 22.84
N VAL A 320 -32.43 -11.56 23.17
CA VAL A 320 -31.49 -11.52 24.28
C VAL A 320 -32.01 -10.49 25.28
N GLY A 321 -32.19 -10.87 26.55
CA GLY A 321 -32.72 -9.96 27.57
C GLY A 321 -31.91 -8.66 27.76
N ALA A 322 -30.67 -8.62 27.25
CA ALA A 322 -29.87 -7.43 27.06
C ALA A 322 -28.87 -7.64 25.92
N ILE A 323 -28.35 -6.57 25.34
CA ILE A 323 -27.23 -6.67 24.40
C ILE A 323 -26.02 -7.27 25.12
N VAL A 324 -25.50 -8.39 24.60
CA VAL A 324 -24.32 -9.09 25.14
C VAL A 324 -23.23 -9.26 24.09
N PRO A 325 -21.96 -9.43 24.51
CA PRO A 325 -20.91 -9.90 23.62
C PRO A 325 -21.27 -11.24 23.00
N TYR A 326 -20.88 -11.44 21.75
CA TYR A 326 -21.15 -12.70 21.06
C TYR A 326 -19.98 -13.08 20.15
N GLY A 327 -19.88 -14.37 19.84
CA GLY A 327 -18.92 -14.95 18.93
C GLY A 327 -19.63 -15.64 17.78
N ILE A 328 -19.04 -15.61 16.59
CA ILE A 328 -19.52 -16.38 15.43
C ILE A 328 -18.36 -17.11 14.80
N GLU A 329 -18.50 -18.42 14.65
CA GLU A 329 -17.51 -19.30 14.03
C GLU A 329 -18.15 -20.07 12.87
N GLN A 330 -17.50 -20.03 11.71
CA GLN A 330 -17.91 -20.78 10.53
C GLN A 330 -17.18 -22.12 10.46
N VAL A 331 -17.94 -23.18 10.19
CA VAL A 331 -17.41 -24.52 9.90
C VAL A 331 -17.91 -24.92 8.52
N LEU A 332 -17.03 -25.48 7.69
CA LEU A 332 -17.36 -25.84 6.29
C LEU A 332 -17.81 -27.29 6.10
N SER A 333 -17.49 -28.20 7.03
CA SER A 333 -17.77 -29.63 6.86
C SER A 333 -18.14 -30.31 8.19
N PRO A 334 -19.43 -30.67 8.41
CA PRO A 334 -20.58 -30.18 7.64
C PRO A 334 -20.74 -28.66 7.80
N PRO A 335 -21.32 -27.95 6.81
CA PRO A 335 -21.46 -26.50 6.90
C PRO A 335 -22.40 -26.08 8.05
N LYS A 336 -21.90 -25.21 8.93
CA LYS A 336 -22.65 -24.66 10.07
C LYS A 336 -22.05 -23.34 10.55
N LEU A 337 -22.87 -22.54 11.23
CA LEU A 337 -22.42 -21.39 12.01
C LEU A 337 -22.65 -21.64 13.49
N ASN A 338 -21.61 -21.54 14.30
CA ASN A 338 -21.72 -21.58 15.76
C ASN A 338 -21.78 -20.14 16.28
N VAL A 339 -22.89 -19.79 16.93
CA VAL A 339 -23.09 -18.48 17.57
C VAL A 339 -22.99 -18.65 19.07
N THR A 340 -22.00 -18.01 19.71
CA THR A 340 -21.75 -18.11 21.16
C THR A 340 -22.06 -16.77 21.83
N PHE A 341 -22.96 -16.75 22.79
CA PHE A 341 -23.28 -15.58 23.61
C PHE A 341 -22.48 -15.64 24.91
N TYR A 342 -21.83 -14.53 25.27
CA TYR A 342 -21.05 -14.44 26.50
C TYR A 342 -21.80 -13.62 27.54
N CYS A 343 -22.16 -14.25 28.66
CA CYS A 343 -22.79 -13.55 29.76
C CYS A 343 -21.74 -12.68 30.46
N PRO A 344 -21.93 -11.35 30.57
CA PRO A 344 -20.92 -10.49 31.16
C PRO A 344 -20.91 -10.56 32.69
N ASP A 345 -22.03 -10.89 33.34
CA ASP A 345 -22.19 -10.94 34.79
C ASP A 345 -21.69 -12.26 35.42
N GLN A 346 -21.54 -13.32 34.63
CA GLN A 346 -21.16 -14.65 35.08
C GLN A 346 -20.18 -15.30 34.09
N PRO A 347 -19.28 -16.20 34.52
CA PRO A 347 -18.34 -16.87 33.63
C PRO A 347 -19.02 -17.99 32.80
N ARG A 348 -20.17 -17.69 32.20
CA ARG A 348 -21.00 -18.61 31.40
C ARG A 348 -21.08 -18.12 29.96
N SER A 349 -21.18 -19.07 29.04
CA SER A 349 -21.54 -18.79 27.66
C SER A 349 -22.56 -19.81 27.16
N PHE A 350 -23.36 -19.41 26.20
CA PHE A 350 -24.39 -20.23 25.57
C PHE A 350 -24.11 -20.27 24.07
N ALA A 351 -24.10 -21.45 23.47
CA ALA A 351 -23.81 -21.61 22.05
C ALA A 351 -25.02 -22.21 21.31
N VAL A 352 -25.33 -21.65 20.15
CA VAL A 352 -26.33 -22.18 19.21
C VAL A 352 -25.63 -22.54 17.91
N THR A 353 -25.90 -23.74 17.40
CA THR A 353 -25.46 -24.16 16.08
C THR A 353 -26.57 -23.94 15.07
N LEU A 354 -26.31 -23.11 14.07
CA LEU A 354 -27.19 -22.91 12.93
C LEU A 354 -26.81 -23.88 11.82
N SER A 355 -27.76 -24.74 11.44
CA SER A 355 -27.65 -25.52 10.20
C SER A 355 -27.67 -24.56 9.03
N SER A 356 -26.72 -24.70 8.12
CA SER A 356 -26.45 -23.69 7.10
C SER A 356 -26.15 -24.37 5.76
N PRO A 357 -26.76 -23.98 4.63
CA PRO A 357 -26.10 -24.18 3.34
C PRO A 357 -24.80 -23.37 3.37
N GLN A 358 -23.68 -23.95 2.92
CA GLN A 358 -22.35 -23.30 3.02
C GLN A 358 -22.42 -21.79 2.73
N PRO A 359 -22.32 -20.92 3.75
CA PRO A 359 -22.66 -19.53 3.55
C PRO A 359 -21.53 -18.85 2.78
N TRP A 360 -21.90 -18.01 1.83
CA TRP A 360 -20.96 -17.17 1.09
C TRP A 360 -20.38 -16.07 1.96
N GLY A 361 -21.18 -15.63 2.92
CA GLY A 361 -20.82 -14.71 3.98
C GLY A 361 -21.84 -14.75 5.10
N PHE A 362 -21.56 -14.04 6.18
CA PHE A 362 -22.49 -13.85 7.29
C PHE A 362 -22.29 -12.49 7.95
N SER A 363 -23.37 -11.96 8.50
CA SER A 363 -23.40 -10.72 9.28
C SER A 363 -24.17 -10.98 10.57
N ALA A 364 -23.91 -10.13 11.57
CA ALA A 364 -24.72 -10.10 12.77
C ALA A 364 -24.85 -8.66 13.26
N ARG A 365 -26.06 -8.30 13.69
CA ARG A 365 -26.35 -6.97 14.23
C ARG A 365 -27.40 -7.09 15.34
N TYR A 366 -27.41 -6.11 16.24
CA TYR A 366 -28.51 -5.97 17.18
C TYR A 366 -29.59 -5.05 16.60
N GLU A 367 -30.84 -5.49 16.73
CA GLU A 367 -32.04 -4.69 16.57
C GLU A 367 -32.73 -4.64 17.93
N SER A 368 -32.54 -3.52 18.64
CA SER A 368 -32.85 -3.41 20.08
C SER A 368 -32.14 -4.52 20.89
N ASN A 369 -32.90 -5.47 21.42
CA ASN A 369 -32.41 -6.58 22.23
C ASN A 369 -32.34 -7.92 21.46
N THR A 370 -32.60 -7.89 20.15
CA THR A 370 -32.55 -9.07 19.30
C THR A 370 -31.25 -9.09 18.51
N LEU A 371 -30.45 -10.14 18.66
CA LEU A 371 -29.34 -10.39 17.74
C LEU A 371 -29.89 -11.05 16.48
N VAL A 372 -29.79 -10.34 15.36
CA VAL A 372 -30.12 -10.85 14.03
C VAL A 372 -28.85 -11.36 13.40
N VAL A 373 -28.80 -12.67 13.11
CA VAL A 373 -27.70 -13.32 12.38
C VAL A 373 -28.17 -13.64 10.97
N GLU A 374 -27.52 -13.05 9.99
CA GLU A 374 -27.82 -13.23 8.58
C GLU A 374 -26.74 -14.06 7.89
N GLN A 375 -27.17 -14.96 7.02
CA GLN A 375 -26.34 -15.84 6.23
C GLN A 375 -26.54 -15.44 4.76
N LYS A 376 -25.47 -14.96 4.13
CA LYS A 376 -25.48 -14.58 2.73
C LYS A 376 -25.36 -15.85 1.87
N PRO A 377 -26.37 -16.18 1.04
CA PRO A 377 -26.27 -17.31 0.13
C PRO A 377 -25.20 -17.03 -0.94
N ALA A 378 -24.71 -18.11 -1.57
CA ALA A 378 -23.85 -17.95 -2.74
C ALA A 378 -24.57 -17.18 -3.84
N PRO A 379 -23.90 -16.24 -4.53
CA PRO A 379 -24.47 -15.59 -5.70
C PRO A 379 -24.65 -16.63 -6.83
N ASP A 380 -25.39 -16.32 -7.89
CA ASP A 380 -25.81 -17.30 -8.92
C ASP A 380 -24.72 -18.19 -9.57
N LEU A 381 -23.45 -17.85 -9.71
CA LEU A 381 -22.31 -18.64 -10.22
C LEU A 381 -22.39 -19.20 -11.65
N ALA A 382 -23.55 -19.48 -12.25
CA ALA A 382 -23.70 -20.02 -13.61
C ALA A 382 -23.07 -19.09 -14.65
N SER A 383 -23.21 -17.78 -14.46
CA SER A 383 -22.62 -16.75 -15.32
C SER A 383 -21.12 -16.52 -15.08
N GLY A 384 -20.50 -17.25 -14.15
CA GLY A 384 -19.10 -17.06 -13.75
C GLY A 384 -18.86 -15.65 -13.23
N LEU A 385 -17.96 -14.93 -13.90
CA LEU A 385 -17.55 -13.57 -13.52
C LEU A 385 -18.53 -12.48 -13.97
N LYS A 386 -19.39 -12.75 -14.97
CA LYS A 386 -20.30 -11.75 -15.52
C LYS A 386 -21.35 -11.33 -14.48
N GLY A 387 -21.51 -10.03 -14.28
CA GLY A 387 -22.41 -9.44 -13.30
C GLY A 387 -21.93 -9.49 -11.85
N ARG A 388 -20.76 -10.10 -11.56
CA ARG A 388 -20.21 -10.17 -10.21
C ARG A 388 -19.68 -8.83 -9.76
N THR A 389 -19.94 -8.45 -8.51
CA THR A 389 -19.36 -7.26 -7.89
C THR A 389 -18.07 -7.60 -7.17
N ILE A 390 -16.96 -6.97 -7.56
CA ILE A 390 -15.63 -7.20 -6.98
C ILE A 390 -15.15 -5.90 -6.35
N CYS A 391 -14.91 -5.93 -5.05
CA CYS A 391 -14.32 -4.81 -4.35
C CYS A 391 -12.80 -4.94 -4.32
N LEU A 392 -12.11 -3.94 -4.87
CA LEU A 392 -10.66 -3.81 -4.81
C LEU A 392 -10.30 -2.81 -3.71
N ASP A 393 -9.35 -3.19 -2.86
CA ASP A 393 -8.79 -2.33 -1.83
C ASP A 393 -7.30 -2.13 -2.09
N PRO A 394 -6.90 -1.05 -2.78
CA PRO A 394 -5.50 -0.66 -2.84
C PRO A 394 -4.98 -0.40 -1.42
N GLY A 395 -4.04 -1.22 -0.94
CA GLY A 395 -3.43 -1.07 0.37
C GLY A 395 -2.82 0.32 0.56
N HIS A 396 -2.85 0.84 1.79
CA HIS A 396 -2.27 2.14 2.19
C HIS A 396 -3.00 3.36 1.59
N ASN A 397 -2.52 4.58 1.88
CA ASN A 397 -3.17 5.89 1.69
C ASN A 397 -4.08 6.29 2.89
N PRO A 398 -3.73 7.33 3.69
CA PRO A 398 -2.69 8.33 3.45
C PRO A 398 -1.25 7.86 3.64
N ASP A 399 -1.03 6.80 4.41
CA ASP A 399 0.33 6.30 4.63
C ASP A 399 0.94 5.77 3.32
N THR A 400 2.26 5.73 3.23
CA THR A 400 2.95 5.36 1.99
C THR A 400 2.97 3.86 1.73
N GLY A 401 2.67 3.05 2.75
CA GLY A 401 3.17 1.69 2.87
C GLY A 401 4.69 1.64 2.85
N ALA A 402 5.23 0.49 2.47
CA ALA A 402 6.66 0.32 2.25
C ALA A 402 7.17 1.20 1.10
N VAL A 403 8.47 1.51 1.11
CA VAL A 403 9.12 2.33 0.09
C VAL A 403 10.32 1.56 -0.44
N GLY A 404 10.39 1.40 -1.76
CA GLY A 404 11.49 0.72 -2.42
C GLY A 404 12.74 1.61 -2.58
N PRO A 405 13.87 1.03 -3.04
CA PRO A 405 15.16 1.73 -3.13
C PRO A 405 15.16 2.97 -4.03
N ARG A 406 14.26 3.06 -5.03
CA ARG A 406 14.09 4.23 -5.90
C ARG A 406 13.07 5.24 -5.37
N GLY A 407 12.53 5.00 -4.17
CA GLY A 407 11.52 5.84 -3.55
C GLY A 407 10.09 5.54 -4.01
N PHE A 408 9.88 4.44 -4.76
CA PHE A 408 8.53 4.05 -5.17
C PHE A 408 7.74 3.56 -3.96
N LYS A 409 6.51 4.04 -3.83
CA LYS A 409 5.68 3.81 -2.65
C LYS A 409 4.70 2.69 -2.90
N GLU A 410 4.51 1.83 -1.92
CA GLU A 410 3.60 0.70 -1.99
C GLU A 410 2.18 1.12 -2.38
N ARG A 411 1.66 2.21 -1.79
CA ARG A 411 0.33 2.75 -2.15
C ARG A 411 0.19 3.04 -3.66
N GLU A 412 1.28 3.47 -4.31
CA GLU A 412 1.30 3.78 -5.74
C GLU A 412 1.32 2.49 -6.57
N ALA A 413 2.06 1.47 -6.14
CA ALA A 413 2.06 0.14 -6.74
C ALA A 413 0.66 -0.50 -6.65
N ASN A 414 0.08 -0.50 -5.45
CA ASN A 414 -1.22 -1.09 -5.14
C ASN A 414 -2.34 -0.50 -6.00
N LEU A 415 -2.38 0.84 -6.10
CA LEU A 415 -3.38 1.53 -6.93
C LEU A 415 -3.20 1.19 -8.42
N LYS A 416 -1.97 1.22 -8.95
CA LYS A 416 -1.71 0.92 -10.37
C LYS A 416 -2.10 -0.51 -10.73
N ILE A 417 -1.79 -1.48 -9.87
CA ILE A 417 -2.22 -2.87 -10.02
C ILE A 417 -3.75 -2.97 -9.98
N GLY A 418 -4.39 -2.27 -9.05
CA GLY A 418 -5.85 -2.24 -8.94
C GLY A 418 -6.55 -1.70 -10.18
N LEU A 419 -6.04 -0.61 -10.77
CA LEU A 419 -6.57 -0.04 -12.01
C LEU A 419 -6.36 -0.98 -13.22
N ALA A 420 -5.22 -1.66 -13.29
CA ALA A 420 -4.98 -2.66 -14.34
C ALA A 420 -5.92 -3.87 -14.18
N LEU A 421 -6.15 -4.33 -12.95
CA LEU A 421 -7.07 -5.43 -12.63
C LEU A 421 -8.52 -5.06 -12.92
N GLU A 422 -8.94 -3.83 -12.60
CA GLU A 422 -10.26 -3.30 -12.93
C GLU A 422 -10.56 -3.46 -14.43
N LYS A 423 -9.62 -3.07 -15.31
CA LYS A 423 -9.80 -3.19 -16.76
C LYS A 423 -10.07 -4.64 -17.20
N LEU A 424 -9.34 -5.60 -16.63
CA LEU A 424 -9.51 -7.02 -16.96
C LEU A 424 -10.85 -7.56 -16.46
N LEU A 425 -11.21 -7.24 -15.21
CA LEU A 425 -12.46 -7.68 -14.58
C LEU A 425 -13.69 -7.09 -15.28
N THR A 426 -13.66 -5.79 -15.59
CA THR A 426 -14.75 -5.11 -16.32
C THR A 426 -14.91 -5.64 -17.73
N THR A 427 -13.81 -5.90 -18.45
CA THR A 427 -13.85 -6.53 -19.78
C THR A 427 -14.48 -7.92 -19.73
N ALA A 428 -14.27 -8.66 -18.64
CA ALA A 428 -14.90 -9.96 -18.41
C ALA A 428 -16.35 -9.87 -17.85
N GLY A 429 -16.91 -8.66 -17.74
CA GLY A 429 -18.30 -8.41 -17.37
C GLY A 429 -18.55 -8.28 -15.87
N ALA A 430 -17.52 -8.21 -15.02
CA ALA A 430 -17.71 -7.90 -13.60
C ALA A 430 -17.95 -6.40 -13.38
N LYS A 431 -18.71 -6.08 -12.33
CA LYS A 431 -18.79 -4.74 -11.74
C LYS A 431 -17.63 -4.58 -10.77
N VAL A 432 -16.75 -3.60 -11.01
CA VAL A 432 -15.62 -3.33 -10.10
C VAL A 432 -15.91 -2.08 -9.28
N VAL A 433 -15.68 -2.19 -7.98
CA VAL A 433 -15.79 -1.08 -7.02
C VAL A 433 -14.51 -1.00 -6.21
N PHE A 434 -14.19 0.18 -5.70
CA PHE A 434 -13.00 0.38 -4.87
C PHE A 434 -13.42 0.79 -3.46
N THR A 435 -12.65 0.40 -2.44
CA THR A 435 -12.77 1.04 -1.12
C THR A 435 -12.41 2.53 -1.24
N HIS A 436 -11.33 2.81 -1.97
CA HIS A 436 -10.85 4.15 -2.30
C HIS A 436 -9.91 4.08 -3.52
N ARG A 437 -9.70 5.22 -4.20
CA ARG A 437 -8.74 5.32 -5.32
C ARG A 437 -7.60 6.28 -5.02
N HIS A 438 -7.93 7.54 -4.82
CA HIS A 438 -6.94 8.62 -4.69
C HIS A 438 -7.07 9.33 -3.34
N GLU A 439 -8.28 9.36 -2.81
CA GLU A 439 -8.63 9.90 -1.52
C GLU A 439 -7.98 9.09 -0.38
N PRO A 440 -7.37 9.77 0.60
CA PRO A 440 -6.86 9.12 1.80
C PRO A 440 -7.95 8.32 2.53
N MET A 441 -7.72 7.03 2.76
CA MET A 441 -8.64 6.17 3.51
C MET A 441 -7.91 5.34 4.59
N PRO A 442 -7.96 5.80 5.85
CA PRO A 442 -7.45 5.04 6.99
C PRO A 442 -8.09 3.65 7.11
N LEU A 443 -7.33 2.69 7.62
CA LEU A 443 -7.74 1.28 7.77
C LEU A 443 -9.14 1.08 8.38
N PRO A 444 -9.56 1.78 9.46
CA PRO A 444 -10.89 1.59 10.05
C PRO A 444 -12.07 1.90 9.12
N GLN A 445 -11.86 2.69 8.06
CA GLN A 445 -12.91 3.12 7.13
C GLN A 445 -13.10 2.15 5.94
N ARG A 446 -12.11 1.30 5.65
CA ARG A 446 -12.09 0.44 4.46
C ARG A 446 -13.17 -0.63 4.48
N ARG A 447 -13.35 -1.32 5.62
CA ARG A 447 -14.43 -2.32 5.77
C ARG A 447 -15.81 -1.67 5.63
N PRO A 448 -16.16 -0.59 6.36
CA PRO A 448 -17.43 0.11 6.15
C PRO A 448 -17.66 0.52 4.69
N ALA A 449 -16.64 1.05 3.99
CA ALA A 449 -16.74 1.40 2.58
C ALA A 449 -17.06 0.18 1.69
N ALA A 450 -16.41 -0.97 1.94
CA ALA A 450 -16.68 -2.21 1.21
C ALA A 450 -18.09 -2.76 1.49
N LEU A 451 -18.56 -2.70 2.75
CA LEU A 451 -19.89 -3.19 3.13
C LEU A 451 -21.01 -2.45 2.41
N VAL A 452 -20.88 -1.12 2.23
CA VAL A 452 -21.85 -0.32 1.46
C VAL A 452 -22.00 -0.82 0.02
N GLN A 453 -20.92 -1.33 -0.57
CA GLN A 453 -20.94 -1.85 -1.94
C GLN A 453 -21.48 -3.29 -2.03
N ASN A 454 -21.56 -4.00 -0.90
CA ASN A 454 -22.00 -5.39 -0.79
C ASN A 454 -21.41 -6.33 -1.88
N PRO A 455 -20.08 -6.39 -2.05
CA PRO A 455 -19.47 -7.16 -3.11
C PRO A 455 -19.70 -8.68 -2.97
N ASP A 456 -19.49 -9.39 -4.07
CA ASP A 456 -19.40 -10.85 -4.08
C ASP A 456 -18.06 -11.32 -3.53
N ILE A 457 -16.96 -10.61 -3.81
CA ILE A 457 -15.65 -10.86 -3.20
C ILE A 457 -14.89 -9.56 -2.95
N PHE A 458 -13.95 -9.60 -2.01
CA PHE A 458 -13.06 -8.50 -1.67
C PHE A 458 -11.59 -8.91 -1.83
N VAL A 459 -10.81 -8.06 -2.49
CA VAL A 459 -9.39 -8.28 -2.76
C VAL A 459 -8.59 -7.04 -2.36
N SER A 460 -7.83 -7.14 -1.28
CA SER A 460 -6.86 -6.12 -0.88
C SER A 460 -5.52 -6.36 -1.57
N LEU A 461 -4.95 -5.30 -2.14
CA LEU A 461 -3.75 -5.32 -2.96
C LEU A 461 -2.62 -4.67 -2.19
N HIS A 462 -1.57 -5.43 -1.89
CA HIS A 462 -0.39 -4.96 -1.17
C HIS A 462 0.90 -5.37 -1.89
N ASN A 463 2.04 -4.85 -1.43
CA ASN A 463 3.36 -5.34 -1.82
C ASN A 463 4.31 -5.31 -0.63
N ASN A 464 4.82 -6.48 -0.29
CA ASN A 464 5.41 -6.81 0.98
C ASN A 464 6.71 -6.05 1.28
N SER A 465 7.09 -6.08 2.54
CA SER A 465 8.39 -5.65 3.05
C SER A 465 8.74 -6.50 4.27
N MET A 466 10.02 -6.59 4.60
CA MET A 466 10.47 -7.29 5.81
C MET A 466 10.61 -6.31 6.99
N PRO A 467 10.42 -6.79 8.24
CA PRO A 467 10.89 -6.07 9.40
C PRO A 467 12.43 -6.04 9.43
N ASP A 468 13.00 -5.06 10.14
CA ASP A 468 14.44 -4.96 10.32
C ASP A 468 15.03 -6.23 10.97
N GLY A 469 16.28 -6.56 10.62
CA GLY A 469 17.01 -7.72 11.16
C GLY A 469 16.70 -9.07 10.49
N THR A 470 15.87 -9.09 9.44
CA THR A 470 15.70 -10.26 8.55
C THR A 470 16.22 -9.93 7.16
N ASP A 471 17.00 -10.83 6.54
CA ASP A 471 17.54 -10.61 5.20
C ASP A 471 16.45 -10.82 4.13
N PRO A 472 15.97 -9.74 3.47
CA PRO A 472 14.91 -9.87 2.48
C PRO A 472 15.39 -10.55 1.19
N ARG A 473 16.70 -10.75 1.01
CA ARG A 473 17.27 -11.42 -0.18
C ARG A 473 17.11 -12.93 -0.14
N THR A 474 16.94 -13.50 1.05
CA THR A 474 16.73 -14.94 1.25
C THR A 474 15.33 -15.26 1.77
N ASN A 475 14.58 -14.23 2.20
CA ASN A 475 13.21 -14.39 2.70
C ASN A 475 12.26 -13.42 1.99
N PHE A 476 11.91 -13.77 0.75
CA PHE A 476 10.92 -13.09 -0.08
C PHE A 476 10.04 -14.10 -0.80
N GLY A 477 9.00 -13.63 -1.48
CA GLY A 477 8.13 -14.45 -2.31
C GLY A 477 6.75 -13.85 -2.50
N THR A 478 5.86 -14.65 -3.04
CA THR A 478 4.44 -14.32 -3.19
C THR A 478 3.64 -14.98 -2.07
N SER A 479 2.73 -14.25 -1.43
CA SER A 479 1.78 -14.80 -0.45
C SER A 479 0.35 -14.33 -0.67
N THR A 480 -0.60 -15.04 -0.06
CA THR A 480 -2.01 -14.65 -0.05
C THR A 480 -2.61 -14.93 1.31
N LEU A 481 -3.28 -13.93 1.87
CA LEU A 481 -3.74 -13.94 3.24
C LEU A 481 -5.27 -13.94 3.28
N TYR A 482 -5.84 -14.73 4.18
CA TYR A 482 -7.28 -14.83 4.39
C TYR A 482 -7.59 -14.98 5.88
N TYR A 483 -8.85 -14.84 6.29
CA TYR A 483 -9.26 -15.06 7.67
C TYR A 483 -10.34 -16.14 7.79
N HIS A 484 -11.50 -15.92 7.15
CA HIS A 484 -12.64 -16.83 7.24
C HIS A 484 -12.46 -18.06 6.35
N PRO A 485 -12.92 -19.25 6.77
CA PRO A 485 -12.87 -20.46 5.97
C PRO A 485 -13.44 -20.30 4.56
N GLN A 486 -14.55 -19.57 4.38
CA GLN A 486 -15.15 -19.29 3.06
C GLN A 486 -14.20 -18.59 2.08
N SER A 487 -13.21 -17.85 2.58
CA SER A 487 -12.22 -17.15 1.74
C SER A 487 -11.10 -18.06 1.24
N ARG A 488 -10.95 -19.28 1.77
CA ARG A 488 -9.79 -20.14 1.48
C ARG A 488 -9.71 -20.54 0.01
N ALA A 489 -10.82 -20.94 -0.59
CA ALA A 489 -10.85 -21.35 -2.00
C ALA A 489 -10.48 -20.20 -2.94
N LEU A 490 -10.91 -18.97 -2.63
CA LEU A 490 -10.50 -17.78 -3.37
C LEU A 490 -8.99 -17.52 -3.20
N ALA A 491 -8.49 -17.62 -1.98
CA ALA A 491 -7.08 -17.43 -1.67
C ALA A 491 -6.18 -18.44 -2.42
N ASP A 492 -6.55 -19.73 -2.38
CA ASP A 492 -5.80 -20.80 -3.07
C ASP A 492 -5.77 -20.58 -4.59
N ALA A 493 -6.91 -20.26 -5.20
CA ALA A 493 -6.99 -20.04 -6.65
C ALA A 493 -6.17 -18.83 -7.11
N VAL A 494 -6.26 -17.70 -6.40
CA VAL A 494 -5.49 -16.49 -6.68
C VAL A 494 -4.00 -16.72 -6.45
N HIS A 495 -3.64 -17.37 -5.35
CA HIS A 495 -2.26 -17.67 -5.03
C HIS A 495 -1.59 -18.58 -6.06
N ALA A 496 -2.24 -19.68 -6.44
CA ALA A 496 -1.73 -20.61 -7.45
C ALA A 496 -1.48 -19.91 -8.80
N SER A 497 -2.37 -19.01 -9.21
CA SER A 497 -2.20 -18.24 -10.44
C SER A 497 -1.05 -17.22 -10.35
N MET A 498 -0.88 -16.56 -9.20
CA MET A 498 0.27 -15.67 -8.97
C MET A 498 1.59 -16.43 -9.00
N LEU A 499 1.70 -17.59 -8.33
CA LEU A 499 2.92 -18.40 -8.35
C LEU A 499 3.30 -18.81 -9.78
N ALA A 500 2.33 -19.34 -10.54
CA ALA A 500 2.55 -19.79 -11.91
C ALA A 500 2.96 -18.65 -12.85
N THR A 501 2.42 -17.44 -12.64
CA THR A 501 2.65 -16.30 -13.54
C THR A 501 3.93 -15.53 -13.18
N LEU A 502 4.16 -15.29 -11.89
CA LEU A 502 5.21 -14.39 -11.42
C LEU A 502 6.56 -15.10 -11.26
N GLY A 503 6.56 -16.38 -10.89
CA GLY A 503 7.79 -17.17 -10.72
C GLY A 503 8.60 -16.82 -9.47
N TRP A 504 8.00 -16.10 -8.51
CA TRP A 504 8.63 -15.83 -7.22
C TRP A 504 8.53 -17.04 -6.28
N PRO A 505 9.41 -17.14 -5.26
CA PRO A 505 9.29 -18.18 -4.23
C PRO A 505 7.91 -18.17 -3.56
N ASP A 506 7.49 -19.35 -3.12
CA ASP A 506 6.19 -19.55 -2.52
C ASP A 506 6.21 -19.28 -1.00
N GLN A 507 5.61 -18.15 -0.60
CA GLN A 507 5.40 -17.77 0.81
C GLN A 507 4.02 -18.20 1.34
N LYS A 508 3.35 -19.10 0.61
CA LYS A 508 2.14 -19.83 0.95
C LYS A 508 0.89 -18.96 1.08
N VAL A 509 -0.24 -19.66 1.08
CA VAL A 509 -1.52 -19.14 1.56
C VAL A 509 -1.52 -19.20 3.08
N GLN A 510 -1.84 -18.09 3.75
CA GLN A 510 -1.77 -17.97 5.20
C GLN A 510 -3.08 -17.45 5.81
N GLN A 511 -3.54 -18.10 6.88
CA GLN A 511 -4.65 -17.59 7.68
C GLN A 511 -4.12 -16.54 8.67
N LYS A 512 -4.63 -15.29 8.59
CA LYS A 512 -4.17 -14.14 9.40
C LYS A 512 -5.32 -13.21 9.77
N SER A 513 -5.29 -12.71 11.01
CA SER A 513 -6.24 -11.73 11.55
C SER A 513 -5.95 -10.30 11.10
N LEU A 514 -5.95 -10.07 9.78
CA LEU A 514 -5.85 -8.72 9.21
C LEU A 514 -7.21 -8.04 9.22
N ALA A 515 -7.25 -6.75 9.56
CA ALA A 515 -8.51 -6.02 9.75
C ALA A 515 -9.44 -6.08 8.52
N VAL A 516 -8.87 -6.00 7.30
CA VAL A 516 -9.64 -6.09 6.05
C VAL A 516 -10.09 -7.52 5.74
N CYS A 517 -9.31 -8.53 6.11
CA CYS A 517 -9.67 -9.95 5.91
C CYS A 517 -10.68 -10.46 6.94
N ARG A 518 -10.81 -9.83 8.11
CA ARG A 518 -11.78 -10.21 9.16
C ARG A 518 -13.25 -9.98 8.77
N THR A 519 -13.51 -9.29 7.67
CA THR A 519 -14.86 -9.11 7.10
C THR A 519 -15.48 -10.46 6.79
N SER A 520 -16.65 -10.76 7.36
CA SER A 520 -17.35 -12.06 7.23
C SER A 520 -18.44 -12.05 6.18
N GLU A 521 -18.87 -10.87 5.73
CA GLU A 521 -20.03 -10.66 4.88
C GLU A 521 -19.83 -11.15 3.43
N PHE A 522 -18.57 -11.41 3.04
CA PHE A 522 -18.17 -11.95 1.75
C PHE A 522 -16.76 -12.56 1.86
N PRO A 523 -16.34 -13.43 0.91
CA PRO A 523 -14.96 -13.90 0.82
C PRO A 523 -14.00 -12.72 0.62
N ALA A 524 -13.02 -12.62 1.50
CA ALA A 524 -12.05 -11.53 1.56
C ALA A 524 -10.63 -12.09 1.63
N ILE A 525 -9.76 -11.61 0.74
CA ILE A 525 -8.33 -11.95 0.69
C ILE A 525 -7.47 -10.68 0.62
N LEU A 526 -6.20 -10.83 0.98
CA LEU A 526 -5.14 -9.85 0.74
C LEU A 526 -4.01 -10.52 -0.02
N VAL A 527 -3.53 -9.91 -1.09
CA VAL A 527 -2.44 -10.46 -1.92
C VAL A 527 -1.16 -9.66 -1.74
N GLU A 528 -0.04 -10.38 -1.68
CA GLU A 528 1.32 -9.84 -1.59
C GLU A 528 2.14 -10.46 -2.72
N PRO A 529 2.06 -9.93 -3.95
CA PRO A 529 2.67 -10.54 -5.12
C PRO A 529 4.19 -10.38 -5.13
N ALA A 530 4.73 -9.31 -4.54
CA ALA A 530 6.15 -8.96 -4.58
C ALA A 530 6.57 -8.19 -3.33
N TYR A 531 7.88 -8.10 -3.09
CA TYR A 531 8.54 -7.34 -2.04
C TYR A 531 9.13 -6.04 -2.61
N ILE A 532 8.51 -4.89 -2.32
CA ILE A 532 8.90 -3.59 -2.91
C ILE A 532 10.31 -3.13 -2.50
N ILE A 533 10.84 -3.66 -1.41
CA ILE A 533 12.20 -3.34 -0.92
C ILE A 533 13.32 -4.00 -1.74
N LEU A 534 13.01 -4.99 -2.58
CA LEU A 534 14.00 -5.64 -3.45
C LEU A 534 14.16 -4.85 -4.77
N PRO A 535 15.38 -4.44 -5.18
CA PRO A 535 15.57 -3.58 -6.36
C PRO A 535 14.90 -4.06 -7.64
N ASP A 536 14.98 -5.35 -7.96
CA ASP A 536 14.39 -5.89 -9.20
C ASP A 536 12.87 -5.98 -9.14
N GLN A 537 12.32 -6.27 -7.96
CA GLN A 537 10.88 -6.33 -7.77
C GLN A 537 10.25 -4.94 -7.71
N GLU A 538 10.92 -3.95 -7.10
CA GLU A 538 10.51 -2.54 -7.22
C GLU A 538 10.46 -2.10 -8.68
N LYS A 539 11.51 -2.41 -9.46
CA LYS A 539 11.57 -2.07 -10.88
C LYS A 539 10.44 -2.73 -11.67
N PHE A 540 10.14 -3.99 -11.37
CA PHE A 540 9.01 -4.71 -11.92
C PHE A 540 7.68 -4.03 -11.57
N LEU A 541 7.46 -3.65 -10.31
CA LEU A 541 6.27 -2.93 -9.84
C LEU A 541 6.13 -1.52 -10.42
N MET A 542 7.24 -0.84 -10.73
CA MET A 542 7.22 0.47 -11.39
C MET A 542 6.81 0.37 -12.86
N SER A 543 7.09 -0.76 -13.52
CA SER A 543 6.81 -0.96 -14.94
C SER A 543 5.33 -1.27 -15.22
N GLU A 544 4.81 -0.75 -16.32
CA GLU A 544 3.45 -1.07 -16.77
C GLU A 544 3.31 -2.58 -17.06
N ALA A 545 4.32 -3.19 -17.69
CA ALA A 545 4.32 -4.62 -17.98
C ALA A 545 4.24 -5.47 -16.70
N GLY A 546 4.95 -5.09 -15.63
CA GLY A 546 4.88 -5.80 -14.35
C GLY A 546 3.54 -5.61 -13.64
N GLN A 547 3.00 -4.39 -13.62
CA GLN A 547 1.66 -4.11 -13.10
C GLN A 547 0.58 -4.92 -13.83
N GLN A 548 0.62 -4.95 -15.16
CA GLN A 548 -0.31 -5.74 -15.97
C GLN A 548 -0.12 -7.24 -15.74
N LYS A 549 1.12 -7.72 -15.57
CA LYS A 549 1.41 -9.14 -15.33
C LYS A 549 0.86 -9.60 -13.98
N ILE A 550 1.01 -8.80 -12.92
CA ILE A 550 0.40 -9.07 -11.61
C ILE A 550 -1.14 -9.06 -11.73
N ALA A 551 -1.71 -8.03 -12.36
CA ALA A 551 -3.15 -7.93 -12.55
C ALA A 551 -3.72 -9.13 -13.33
N LYS A 552 -3.05 -9.60 -14.37
CA LYS A 552 -3.43 -10.81 -15.12
C LYS A 552 -3.40 -12.07 -14.26
N ALA A 553 -2.41 -12.21 -13.39
CA ALA A 553 -2.32 -13.35 -12.48
C ALA A 553 -3.47 -13.35 -11.46
N ILE A 554 -3.75 -12.20 -10.83
CA ILE A 554 -4.88 -12.07 -9.90
C ILE A 554 -6.21 -12.32 -10.62
N PHE A 555 -6.40 -11.73 -11.79
CA PHE A 555 -7.58 -11.92 -12.64
C PHE A 555 -7.82 -13.40 -12.96
N ALA A 556 -6.78 -14.12 -13.41
CA ALA A 556 -6.90 -15.53 -13.77
C ALA A 556 -7.30 -16.39 -12.56
N GLY A 557 -6.76 -16.14 -11.38
CA GLY A 557 -7.17 -16.83 -10.16
C GLY A 557 -8.61 -16.51 -9.73
N ILE A 558 -9.05 -15.25 -9.81
CA ILE A 558 -10.44 -14.86 -9.56
C ILE A 558 -11.38 -15.56 -10.54
N LYS A 559 -11.01 -15.60 -11.83
CA LYS A 559 -11.78 -16.29 -12.87
C LYS A 559 -11.92 -17.79 -12.55
N ILE A 560 -10.81 -18.47 -12.22
CA ILE A 560 -10.81 -19.89 -11.83
C ILE A 560 -11.72 -20.12 -10.62
N PHE A 561 -11.66 -19.26 -9.61
CA PHE A 561 -12.51 -19.35 -8.43
C PHE A 561 -14.00 -19.36 -8.80
N PHE A 562 -14.46 -18.38 -9.60
CA PHE A 562 -15.87 -18.32 -10.02
C PHE A 562 -16.26 -19.46 -11.00
N GLU A 563 -15.36 -19.89 -11.88
CA GLU A 563 -15.63 -20.99 -12.82
C GLU A 563 -15.71 -22.35 -12.14
N SER A 564 -14.86 -22.62 -11.14
CA SER A 564 -14.90 -23.87 -10.34
C SER A 564 -16.20 -24.04 -9.53
N LYS A 565 -16.96 -22.96 -9.42
CA LYS A 565 -18.21 -22.87 -8.66
C LYS A 565 -19.45 -22.91 -9.56
N LYS A 566 -19.28 -22.98 -10.90
CA LYS A 566 -20.36 -23.33 -11.84
C LYS A 566 -20.69 -24.80 -11.62
N MET A 567 -21.73 -25.08 -10.83
CA MET A 567 -22.33 -26.41 -10.76
C MET A 567 -23.57 -26.46 -11.63
#